data_AF-R9L5B5-F1
#
_entry.id   AF-R9L5B5-F1
#
_cell.length_a   1.000
_cell.length_b   1.000
_cell.length_c   1.000
_cell.angle_alpha   90.00
_cell.angle_beta   90.00
_cell.angle_gamma   90.00
#
_symmetry.space_group_name_H-M   'P 1'
#
loop_
_entity.id
_entity.type
_entity.pdbx_description
1 polymer ?
#
loop_
_entity_poly.entity_id
_entity_poly.type
_entity_poly.pdbx_seq_one_letter_code
_entity_poly.pdbx_strand_id
1 'polypeptide(L)'
;MQRVCGKMLDKFLSPFTSIITRLKYGQKFMLISLLFLIPIAILLAIWISTQQNDLKTMKNERIGLEQVEDLMPFILRVQEHRGLVNGYLNGNKEAKAQIAAKQQEISQLIEEMDHHFLEHGLPQSYEKWNSLKKEWEVLLSSYEGLKATESFDRHSDLVSLAKELIVLSGG
;
A
#
# COMPACT_ATOMS: atom_id res chain seq x y z
N MET A 1 49.58 -20.05 -24.12
CA MET A 1 48.90 -18.80 -23.74
C MET A 1 48.50 -18.71 -22.25
N GLN A 2 48.49 -19.80 -21.48
CA GLN A 2 48.14 -19.83 -20.04
C GLN A 2 49.16 -19.21 -19.05
N ARG A 3 50.46 -19.11 -19.41
CA ARG A 3 51.52 -18.62 -18.50
C ARG A 3 51.59 -17.08 -18.37
N VAL A 4 50.95 -16.33 -19.27
CA VAL A 4 51.02 -14.86 -19.28
C VAL A 4 49.98 -14.24 -18.33
N CYS A 5 48.79 -14.84 -18.21
CA CYS A 5 47.73 -14.38 -17.31
C CYS A 5 48.16 -14.44 -15.82
N GLY A 6 48.86 -15.51 -15.41
CA GLY A 6 49.39 -15.64 -14.05
C GLY A 6 50.39 -14.54 -13.67
N LYS A 7 51.36 -14.24 -14.56
CA LYS A 7 52.37 -13.19 -14.31
C LYS A 7 51.79 -11.77 -14.23
N MET A 8 50.67 -11.50 -14.90
CA MET A 8 49.99 -10.20 -14.83
C MET A 8 49.19 -10.06 -13.53
N LEU A 9 48.49 -11.12 -13.10
CA LEU A 9 47.83 -11.19 -11.80
C LEU A 9 48.83 -11.00 -10.64
N ASP A 10 49.98 -11.67 -10.73
CA ASP A 10 51.04 -11.60 -9.72
C ASP A 10 51.62 -10.19 -9.58
N LYS A 11 51.70 -9.41 -10.67
CA LYS A 11 52.13 -8.01 -10.63
C LYS A 11 51.09 -7.08 -9.99
N PHE A 12 49.80 -7.34 -10.19
CA PHE A 12 48.73 -6.56 -9.56
C PHE A 12 48.58 -6.86 -8.07
N LEU A 13 48.84 -8.11 -7.66
CA LEU A 13 48.75 -8.54 -6.27
C LEU A 13 50.10 -8.44 -5.52
N SER A 14 51.20 -8.10 -6.21
CA SER A 14 52.53 -7.93 -5.63
C SER A 14 52.62 -6.91 -4.48
N PRO A 15 51.96 -5.73 -4.52
CA PRO A 15 52.00 -4.83 -3.37
C PRO A 15 51.28 -5.43 -2.16
N PHE A 16 50.21 -6.19 -2.39
CA PHE A 16 49.43 -6.87 -1.36
C PHE A 16 50.20 -8.02 -0.71
N THR A 17 50.87 -8.87 -1.50
CA THR A 17 51.68 -9.97 -0.99
C THR A 17 52.93 -9.48 -0.25
N SER A 18 53.52 -8.35 -0.67
CA SER A 18 54.65 -7.74 0.03
C SER A 18 54.29 -7.13 1.39
N ILE A 19 53.04 -6.70 1.58
CA ILE A 19 52.56 -6.21 2.88
C ILE A 19 52.29 -7.40 3.82
N ILE A 20 51.67 -8.47 3.31
CA ILE A 20 51.37 -9.67 4.10
C ILE A 20 52.65 -10.40 4.56
N THR A 21 53.70 -10.47 3.74
CA THR A 21 54.95 -11.16 4.11
C THR A 21 55.71 -10.49 5.25
N ARG A 22 55.45 -9.20 5.53
CA ARG A 22 56.08 -8.43 6.62
C ARG A 22 55.29 -8.48 7.93
N LEU A 23 54.06 -8.97 7.91
CA LEU A 23 53.20 -9.06 9.09
C LEU A 23 53.48 -10.35 9.87
N LYS A 24 53.62 -10.24 11.19
CA LYS A 24 53.72 -11.40 12.08
C LYS A 24 52.43 -12.22 11.99
N TYR A 25 52.50 -13.54 12.24
CA TYR A 25 51.34 -14.43 12.11
C TYR A 25 50.09 -13.91 12.86
N GLY A 26 50.24 -13.34 14.06
CA GLY A 26 49.13 -12.71 14.79
C GLY A 26 48.48 -11.52 14.07
N GLN A 27 49.24 -10.71 13.33
CA GLN A 27 48.71 -9.57 12.57
C GLN A 27 47.96 -10.02 11.30
N LYS A 28 48.36 -11.14 10.69
CA LYS A 28 47.62 -11.76 9.58
C LYS A 28 46.25 -12.25 10.03
N PHE A 29 46.18 -12.87 11.22
CA PHE A 29 44.91 -13.26 11.82
C PHE A 29 44.02 -12.05 12.14
N MET A 30 44.56 -10.98 12.72
CA MET A 30 43.80 -9.74 12.96
C MET A 30 43.22 -9.13 11.67
N LEU A 31 44.00 -9.09 10.59
CA LEU A 31 43.53 -8.55 9.31
C LEU A 31 42.36 -9.37 8.74
N ILE A 32 42.47 -10.71 8.81
CA ILE A 32 41.42 -11.61 8.37
C ILE A 32 40.17 -11.45 9.25
N SER A 33 40.33 -11.40 10.57
CA SER A 33 39.22 -11.15 11.50
C SER A 33 38.51 -9.83 11.24
N LEU A 34 39.25 -8.75 10.96
CA LEU A 34 38.68 -7.45 10.63
C LEU A 34 37.93 -7.48 9.29
N LEU A 35 38.46 -8.19 8.29
CA LEU A 35 37.80 -8.37 7.00
C LEU A 35 36.46 -9.11 7.15
N PHE A 36 36.39 -10.11 8.04
CA PHE A 36 35.14 -10.80 8.35
C PHE A 36 34.16 -9.98 9.20
N LEU A 37 34.64 -9.00 9.98
CA LEU A 37 33.77 -8.11 10.74
C LEU A 37 32.96 -7.15 9.85
N ILE A 38 33.47 -6.78 8.67
CA ILE A 38 32.78 -5.87 7.74
C ILE A 38 31.42 -6.42 7.28
N PRO A 39 31.31 -7.63 6.69
CA PRO A 39 30.02 -8.17 6.29
C PRO A 39 29.10 -8.43 7.49
N ILE A 40 29.65 -8.77 8.67
CA ILE A 40 28.85 -8.92 9.90
C ILE A 40 28.24 -7.58 10.32
N ALA A 41 29.01 -6.49 10.31
CA ALA A 41 28.52 -5.16 10.64
C ALA A 41 27.46 -4.68 9.64
N ILE A 42 27.63 -4.98 8.34
CA ILE A 42 26.63 -4.69 7.31
C ILE A 42 25.35 -5.47 7.56
N LEU A 43 25.44 -6.78 7.84
CA LEU A 43 24.28 -7.62 8.16
C LEU A 43 23.56 -7.14 9.42
N LEU A 44 24.29 -6.73 10.45
CA LEU A 44 23.72 -6.16 11.67
C LEU A 44 23.05 -4.80 11.41
N ALA A 45 23.66 -3.94 10.58
CA ALA A 45 23.06 -2.67 10.21
C ALA A 45 21.75 -2.88 9.42
N ILE A 46 21.73 -3.83 8.48
CA ILE A 46 20.52 -4.24 7.76
C ILE A 46 19.48 -4.77 8.75
N TRP A 47 19.86 -5.68 9.65
CA TRP A 47 18.97 -6.27 10.66
C TRP A 47 18.35 -5.22 11.59
N ILE A 48 19.13 -4.25 12.07
CA ILE A 48 18.64 -3.16 12.92
C ILE A 48 17.72 -2.24 12.12
N SER A 49 18.05 -1.95 10.85
CA SER A 49 17.21 -1.13 9.98
C SER A 49 15.87 -1.79 9.64
N THR A 50 15.85 -3.13 9.48
CA THR A 50 14.61 -3.87 9.26
C THR A 50 13.74 -3.89 10.49
N GLN A 51 14.33 -4.00 11.70
CA GLN A 51 13.57 -3.97 12.95
C GLN A 51 12.96 -2.60 13.27
N GLN A 52 13.53 -1.49 12.77
CA GLN A 52 12.93 -0.16 12.91
C GLN A 52 11.77 0.07 11.93
N ASN A 53 11.73 -0.63 10.80
CA ASN A 53 10.58 -0.62 9.90
C ASN A 53 9.38 -1.37 10.51
N ASP A 54 9.61 -2.43 11.26
CA ASP A 54 8.53 -3.24 11.85
C ASP A 54 7.74 -2.47 12.94
N LEU A 55 8.38 -1.56 13.70
CA LEU A 55 7.67 -0.71 14.67
C LEU A 55 6.86 0.42 14.01
N LYS A 56 7.32 0.93 12.85
CA LYS A 56 6.57 1.91 12.05
C LYS A 56 5.37 1.24 11.38
N THR A 57 5.54 -0.01 10.94
CA THR A 57 4.47 -0.86 10.40
C THR A 57 3.42 -1.19 11.47
N MET A 58 3.78 -1.58 12.70
CA MET A 58 2.81 -1.89 13.78
C MET A 58 1.96 -0.67 14.20
N LYS A 59 2.52 0.54 14.20
CA LYS A 59 1.76 1.78 14.46
C LYS A 59 0.84 2.13 13.28
N ASN A 60 1.30 1.90 12.05
CA ASN A 60 0.54 2.07 10.82
C ASN A 60 -0.53 0.97 10.62
N GLU A 61 -0.36 -0.22 11.21
CA GLU A 61 -1.35 -1.30 11.19
C GLU A 61 -2.55 -0.93 12.06
N ARG A 62 -2.34 -0.31 13.23
CA ARG A 62 -3.46 0.15 14.08
C ARG A 62 -4.21 1.32 13.45
N ILE A 63 -3.49 2.29 12.89
CA ILE A 63 -4.08 3.42 12.17
C ILE A 63 -4.77 2.93 10.87
N GLY A 64 -4.17 1.97 10.18
CA GLY A 64 -4.77 1.33 9.00
C GLY A 64 -5.98 0.47 9.33
N LEU A 65 -6.06 -0.14 10.53
CA LEU A 65 -7.22 -0.90 10.99
C LEU A 65 -8.40 0.01 11.31
N GLU A 66 -8.19 1.09 12.07
CA GLU A 66 -9.25 2.06 12.39
C GLU A 66 -9.81 2.70 11.09
N GLN A 67 -8.96 3.00 10.11
CA GLN A 67 -9.38 3.60 8.83
C GLN A 67 -10.05 2.62 7.87
N VAL A 68 -9.62 1.36 7.87
CA VAL A 68 -10.32 0.29 7.16
C VAL A 68 -11.68 0.05 7.79
N GLU A 69 -11.80 0.10 9.12
CA GLU A 69 -13.09 -0.05 9.81
C GLU A 69 -14.11 1.03 9.40
N ASP A 70 -13.68 2.28 9.18
CA ASP A 70 -14.57 3.37 8.77
C ASP A 70 -15.04 3.27 7.31
N LEU A 71 -14.12 2.97 6.39
CA LEU A 71 -14.41 3.00 4.94
C LEU A 71 -14.87 1.66 4.35
N MET A 72 -14.57 0.54 5.00
CA MET A 72 -14.96 -0.79 4.51
C MET A 72 -16.49 -0.96 4.43
N PRO A 73 -17.30 -0.54 5.43
CA PRO A 73 -18.75 -0.61 5.33
C PRO A 73 -19.28 0.11 4.09
N PHE A 74 -18.78 1.31 3.81
CA PHE A 74 -19.15 2.07 2.61
C PHE A 74 -18.80 1.29 1.33
N ILE A 75 -17.56 0.79 1.22
CA ILE A 75 -17.10 0.01 0.06
C ILE A 75 -18.00 -1.22 -0.18
N LEU A 76 -18.33 -1.97 0.87
CA LEU A 76 -19.16 -3.17 0.76
C LEU A 76 -20.58 -2.83 0.28
N ARG A 77 -21.20 -1.78 0.83
CA ARG A 77 -22.56 -1.39 0.44
C ARG A 77 -22.61 -0.87 -1.00
N VAL A 78 -21.58 -0.15 -1.47
CA VAL A 78 -21.46 0.24 -2.89
C VAL A 78 -21.32 -0.99 -3.80
N GLN A 79 -20.55 -2.01 -3.39
CA GLN A 79 -20.42 -3.25 -4.17
C GLN A 79 -21.73 -4.04 -4.24
N GLU A 80 -22.50 -4.09 -3.15
CA GLU A 80 -23.84 -4.68 -3.13
C GLU A 80 -24.80 -3.90 -4.03
N HIS A 81 -24.79 -2.57 -3.94
CA HIS A 81 -25.56 -1.70 -4.83
C HIS A 81 -25.23 -1.95 -6.30
N ARG A 82 -23.94 -2.07 -6.65
CA ARG A 82 -23.47 -2.43 -8.00
C ARG A 82 -24.08 -3.75 -8.47
N GLY A 83 -24.09 -4.78 -7.63
CA GLY A 83 -24.67 -6.08 -7.94
C GLY A 83 -26.17 -5.99 -8.23
N LEU A 84 -26.91 -5.28 -7.38
CA LEU A 84 -28.35 -5.06 -7.53
C LEU A 84 -28.68 -4.24 -8.80
N VAL A 85 -27.93 -3.16 -9.05
CA VAL A 85 -28.07 -2.33 -10.24
C VAL A 85 -27.77 -3.12 -11.50
N ASN A 86 -26.72 -3.94 -11.50
CA ASN A 86 -26.41 -4.80 -12.64
C ASN A 86 -27.55 -5.78 -12.92
N GLY A 87 -28.16 -6.38 -11.90
CA GLY A 87 -29.37 -7.19 -12.05
C GLY A 87 -30.54 -6.40 -12.65
N TYR A 88 -30.78 -5.19 -12.13
CA TYR A 88 -31.86 -4.30 -12.58
C TYR A 88 -31.73 -3.86 -14.05
N LEU A 89 -30.52 -3.51 -14.46
CA LEU A 89 -30.22 -3.09 -15.83
C LEU A 89 -30.27 -4.27 -16.81
N ASN A 90 -30.04 -5.50 -16.34
CA ASN A 90 -30.20 -6.73 -17.12
C ASN A 90 -31.62 -7.34 -17.05
N GLY A 91 -32.59 -6.67 -16.43
CA GLY A 91 -34.01 -7.01 -16.52
C GLY A 91 -34.71 -7.42 -15.21
N ASN A 92 -33.99 -7.58 -14.09
CA ASN A 92 -34.60 -7.86 -12.78
C ASN A 92 -35.19 -6.58 -12.16
N LYS A 93 -36.45 -6.25 -12.52
CA LYS A 93 -37.09 -5.01 -12.05
C LYS A 93 -37.45 -5.05 -10.58
N GLU A 94 -37.60 -6.24 -10.00
CA GLU A 94 -37.89 -6.48 -8.59
C GLU A 94 -36.73 -6.01 -7.68
N ALA A 95 -35.50 -5.95 -8.20
CA ALA A 95 -34.33 -5.42 -7.50
C ALA A 95 -34.46 -3.94 -7.11
N LYS A 96 -35.40 -3.18 -7.70
CA LYS A 96 -35.54 -1.73 -7.46
C LYS A 96 -35.74 -1.37 -5.99
N ALA A 97 -36.55 -2.15 -5.26
CA ALA A 97 -36.77 -1.93 -3.82
C ALA A 97 -35.50 -2.18 -2.99
N GLN A 98 -34.73 -3.21 -3.35
CA GLN A 98 -33.46 -3.53 -2.70
C GLN A 98 -32.39 -2.47 -3.00
N ILE A 99 -32.38 -1.94 -4.22
CA ILE A 99 -31.52 -0.80 -4.61
C ILE A 99 -31.84 0.40 -3.71
N ALA A 100 -33.10 0.80 -3.59
CA ALA A 100 -33.50 1.93 -2.76
C ALA A 100 -33.11 1.75 -1.28
N ALA A 101 -33.32 0.54 -0.72
CA ALA A 101 -32.88 0.21 0.63
C ALA A 101 -31.35 0.35 0.79
N LYS A 102 -30.58 -0.14 -0.20
CA LYS A 102 -29.12 -0.03 -0.19
C LYS A 102 -28.64 1.41 -0.28
N GLN A 103 -29.32 2.24 -1.07
CA GLN A 103 -29.02 3.67 -1.17
C GLN A 103 -29.21 4.38 0.17
N GLN A 104 -30.28 4.06 0.90
CA GLN A 104 -30.52 4.61 2.24
C GLN A 104 -29.42 4.20 3.24
N GLU A 105 -29.00 2.93 3.23
CA GLU A 105 -27.89 2.46 4.07
C GLU A 105 -26.58 3.18 3.75
N ILE A 106 -26.29 3.43 2.47
CA ILE A 106 -25.10 4.18 2.05
C ILE A 106 -25.19 5.65 2.51
N SER A 107 -26.36 6.28 2.41
CA SER A 107 -26.56 7.65 2.91
C SER A 107 -26.28 7.78 4.40
N GLN A 108 -26.70 6.81 5.22
CA GLN A 108 -26.41 6.80 6.66
C GLN A 108 -24.90 6.71 6.94
N LEU A 109 -24.19 5.83 6.22
CA LEU A 109 -22.74 5.72 6.33
C LEU A 109 -22.03 7.02 5.91
N ILE A 110 -22.54 7.70 4.88
CA ILE A 110 -22.00 8.99 4.43
C ILE A 110 -22.12 10.05 5.54
N GLU A 111 -23.27 10.12 6.22
CA GLU A 111 -23.50 11.05 7.33
C GLU A 111 -22.56 10.77 8.51
N GLU A 112 -22.42 9.49 8.90
CA GLU A 112 -21.49 9.07 9.97
C GLU A 112 -20.04 9.43 9.64
N MET A 113 -19.61 9.19 8.40
CA MET A 113 -18.27 9.53 7.95
C MET A 113 -18.04 11.05 7.87
N ASP A 114 -19.04 11.83 7.48
CA ASP A 114 -18.95 13.29 7.50
C ASP A 114 -18.69 13.84 8.89
N HIS A 115 -19.36 13.30 9.92
CA HIS A 115 -19.08 13.64 11.31
C HIS A 115 -17.64 13.29 11.69
N HIS A 116 -17.19 12.08 11.34
CA HIS A 116 -15.84 11.62 11.67
C HIS A 116 -14.73 12.49 11.05
N PHE A 117 -14.86 12.85 9.77
CA PHE A 117 -13.86 13.70 9.10
C PHE A 117 -13.86 15.15 9.62
N LEU A 118 -15.00 15.68 10.04
CA LEU A 118 -15.10 17.02 10.64
C LEU A 118 -14.44 17.07 12.03
N GLU A 119 -14.51 15.99 12.81
CA GLU A 119 -13.88 15.92 14.14
C GLU A 119 -12.36 15.76 14.09
N HIS A 120 -11.83 15.01 13.11
CA HIS A 120 -10.40 14.69 13.03
C HIS A 120 -9.56 15.68 12.21
N GLY A 121 -10.18 16.59 11.46
CA GLY A 121 -9.52 17.79 10.93
C GLY A 121 -8.43 17.57 9.87
N LEU A 122 -8.50 16.51 9.07
CA LEU A 122 -7.57 16.24 7.95
C LEU A 122 -8.10 16.81 6.63
N PRO A 123 -7.63 17.99 6.15
CA PRO A 123 -8.27 18.70 5.04
C PRO A 123 -8.14 17.96 3.70
N GLN A 124 -6.99 17.31 3.45
CA GLN A 124 -6.74 16.56 2.22
C GLN A 124 -7.62 15.30 2.12
N SER A 125 -7.82 14.60 3.24
CA SER A 125 -8.71 13.44 3.31
C SER A 125 -10.17 13.86 3.15
N TYR A 126 -10.55 15.01 3.72
CA TYR A 126 -11.89 15.57 3.58
C TYR A 126 -12.21 16.02 2.14
N GLU A 127 -11.27 16.65 1.44
CA GLU A 127 -11.45 17.01 0.02
C GLU A 127 -11.67 15.78 -0.88
N LYS A 128 -10.87 14.72 -0.65
CA LYS A 128 -11.03 13.46 -1.38
C LYS A 128 -12.35 12.76 -1.04
N TRP A 129 -12.73 12.75 0.23
CA TRP A 129 -14.02 12.26 0.68
C TRP A 129 -15.19 12.99 0.02
N ASN A 130 -15.17 14.33 0.00
CA ASN A 130 -16.19 15.13 -0.69
C ASN A 130 -16.25 14.84 -2.20
N SER A 131 -15.09 14.63 -2.84
CA SER A 131 -15.05 14.26 -4.26
C SER A 131 -15.72 12.91 -4.50
N LEU A 132 -15.43 11.92 -3.64
CA LEU A 132 -16.05 10.60 -3.70
C LEU A 132 -17.56 10.64 -3.47
N LYS A 133 -18.05 11.43 -2.49
CA LYS A 133 -19.49 11.64 -2.28
C LYS A 133 -20.17 12.23 -3.51
N LYS A 134 -19.54 13.20 -4.16
CA LYS A 134 -20.08 13.82 -5.38
C LYS A 134 -20.19 12.81 -6.53
N GLU A 135 -19.18 11.97 -6.72
CA GLU A 135 -19.23 10.90 -7.74
C GLU A 135 -20.35 9.90 -7.43
N TRP A 136 -20.58 9.60 -6.14
CA TRP A 136 -21.71 8.76 -5.71
C TRP A 136 -23.07 9.38 -6.05
N GLU A 137 -23.28 10.67 -5.79
CA GLU A 137 -24.52 11.38 -6.14
C GLU A 137 -24.77 11.43 -7.66
N VAL A 138 -23.70 11.64 -8.44
CA VAL A 138 -23.76 11.58 -9.91
C VAL A 138 -24.16 10.19 -10.37
N LEU A 139 -23.63 9.13 -9.75
CA LEU A 139 -23.98 7.76 -10.08
C LEU A 139 -25.44 7.45 -9.73
N LEU A 140 -25.92 7.87 -8.55
CA LEU A 140 -27.31 7.72 -8.12
C LEU A 140 -28.31 8.34 -9.07
N SER A 141 -28.01 9.52 -9.61
CA SER A 141 -28.90 10.24 -10.52
C SER A 141 -28.88 9.71 -11.96
N SER A 142 -27.86 8.94 -12.34
CA SER A 142 -27.64 8.53 -13.74
C SER A 142 -27.77 7.02 -13.98
N TYR A 143 -27.64 6.16 -12.97
CA TYR A 143 -27.45 4.72 -13.16
C TYR A 143 -28.54 4.03 -13.99
N GLU A 144 -29.80 4.51 -13.93
CA GLU A 144 -30.93 3.91 -14.66
C GLU A 144 -30.83 4.11 -16.18
N GLY A 145 -30.15 5.17 -16.61
CA GLY A 145 -29.91 5.47 -18.02
C GLY A 145 -28.64 4.82 -18.58
N LEU A 146 -27.81 4.20 -17.73
CA LEU A 146 -26.54 3.60 -18.13
C LEU A 146 -26.73 2.19 -18.68
N LYS A 147 -25.78 1.76 -19.51
CA LYS A 147 -25.61 0.34 -19.81
C LYS A 147 -25.12 -0.40 -18.56
N ALA A 148 -25.46 -1.68 -18.43
CA ALA A 148 -25.04 -2.50 -17.29
C ALA A 148 -23.50 -2.49 -17.08
N THR A 149 -22.73 -2.58 -18.17
CA THR A 149 -21.25 -2.53 -18.13
C THR A 149 -20.74 -1.17 -17.67
N GLU A 150 -21.29 -0.08 -18.21
CA GLU A 150 -20.90 1.29 -17.85
C GLU A 150 -21.22 1.60 -16.39
N SER A 151 -22.39 1.16 -15.92
CA SER A 151 -22.75 1.26 -14.51
C SER A 151 -21.77 0.47 -13.64
N PHE A 152 -21.46 -0.77 -14.01
CA PHE A 152 -20.50 -1.60 -13.28
C PHE A 152 -19.12 -0.95 -13.16
N ASP A 153 -18.61 -0.38 -14.26
CA ASP A 153 -17.31 0.29 -14.31
C ASP A 153 -17.31 1.51 -13.37
N ARG A 154 -18.33 2.38 -13.46
CA ARG A 154 -18.46 3.56 -12.59
C ARG A 154 -18.52 3.21 -11.10
N HIS A 155 -19.23 2.15 -10.73
CA HIS A 155 -19.23 1.67 -9.34
C HIS A 155 -17.84 1.13 -8.92
N SER A 156 -17.11 0.50 -9.84
CA SER A 156 -15.78 -0.04 -9.59
C SER A 156 -14.72 1.06 -9.42
N ASP A 157 -14.86 2.14 -10.17
CA ASP A 157 -14.06 3.36 -10.02
C ASP A 157 -14.32 4.00 -8.65
N LEU A 158 -15.58 4.11 -8.23
CA LEU A 158 -15.94 4.65 -6.92
C LEU A 158 -15.34 3.83 -5.77
N VAL A 159 -15.38 2.50 -5.87
CA VAL A 159 -14.72 1.59 -4.91
C VAL A 159 -13.20 1.77 -4.91
N SER A 160 -12.59 2.04 -6.06
CA SER A 160 -11.15 2.28 -6.15
C SER A 160 -10.75 3.60 -5.50
N LEU A 161 -11.51 4.68 -5.74
CA LEU A 161 -11.34 5.97 -5.07
C LEU A 161 -11.49 5.84 -3.54
N ALA A 162 -12.45 5.04 -3.06
CA ALA A 162 -12.61 4.76 -1.63
C ALA A 162 -11.38 4.06 -1.03
N LYS A 163 -10.83 3.08 -1.75
CA LYS A 163 -9.62 2.36 -1.32
C LYS A 163 -8.39 3.27 -1.31
N GLU A 164 -8.26 4.18 -2.27
CA GLU A 164 -7.18 5.17 -2.29
C GLU A 164 -7.24 6.11 -1.09
N LEU A 165 -8.44 6.46 -0.62
CA LEU A 165 -8.62 7.29 0.57
C LEU A 165 -8.05 6.59 1.82
N ILE A 166 -8.30 5.28 1.99
CA ILE A 166 -7.74 4.47 3.08
C ILE A 166 -6.20 4.53 3.08
N VAL A 167 -5.58 4.44 1.91
CA VAL A 167 -4.11 4.47 1.79
C VAL A 167 -3.54 5.85 2.15
N LEU A 168 -4.26 6.93 1.81
CA LEU A 168 -3.77 8.29 2.01
C LEU A 168 -4.00 8.82 3.42
N SER A 169 -5.06 8.39 4.10
CA SER A 169 -5.26 8.71 5.51
C SER A 169 -4.26 7.99 6.42
N GLY A 170 -3.65 6.90 5.97
CA GLY A 170 -2.74 6.06 6.76
C GLY A 170 -1.25 6.44 6.68
N GLY A 171 -0.91 7.51 5.94
CA GLY A 171 0.45 7.98 5.67
C GLY A 171 0.95 9.09 6.58
#